data_AF-A0A2U9IM44-F1
#
_entry.id   AF-A0A2U9IM44-F1
#
_cell.length_a   1.000
_cell.length_b   1.000
_cell.length_c   1.000
_cell.angle_alpha   90.00
_cell.angle_beta   90.00
_cell.angle_gamma   90.00
#
_symmetry.space_group_name_H-M   'P 1'
#
loop_
_entity.id
_entity.type
_entity.pdbx_description
1 polymer ?
#
loop_
_entity_poly.entity_id
_entity_poly.type
_entity_poly.pdbx_seq_one_letter_code
_entity_poly.pdbx_strand_id
1 'polypeptide(L)'
;MYELKIILESIRDGAVNPGEVVIRTKIPRYEVLAIFHVLEGLGLISTIYSKGSHKVYKLTKKGEEILNGMEKGYEIEVIAKSHNNENIAAIEQ
;
A
#
# COMPACT_ATOMS: atom_id res chain seq x y z
N MET A 1 -3.51 -10.75 10.21
CA MET A 1 -4.29 -9.70 9.49
C MET A 1 -4.51 -8.45 10.34
N TYR A 2 -3.96 -8.40 11.56
CA TYR A 2 -4.00 -7.25 12.46
C TYR A 2 -2.98 -6.18 12.03
N GLU A 3 -1.89 -6.63 11.42
CA GLU A 3 -0.73 -5.85 11.01
C GLU A 3 -1.06 -4.86 9.88
N LEU A 4 -1.91 -5.27 8.93
CA LEU A 4 -2.31 -4.44 7.79
C LEU A 4 -3.05 -3.17 8.25
N LYS A 5 -4.02 -3.34 9.17
CA LYS A 5 -4.79 -2.23 9.73
C LYS A 5 -3.87 -1.28 10.48
N ILE A 6 -3.02 -1.81 11.37
CA ILE A 6 -2.06 -1.02 12.15
C ILE A 6 -1.14 -0.20 11.24
N ILE A 7 -0.65 -0.79 10.15
CA ILE A 7 0.23 -0.09 9.22
C ILE A 7 -0.53 1.00 8.47
N LEU A 8 -1.74 0.74 7.97
CA LEU A 8 -2.58 1.76 7.34
C LEU A 8 -2.90 2.91 8.32
N GLU A 9 -3.24 2.59 9.58
CA GLU A 9 -3.44 3.58 10.65
C GLU A 9 -2.18 4.41 10.89
N SER A 10 -1.00 3.78 10.90
CA SER A 10 0.27 4.48 11.10
C SER A 10 0.61 5.49 10.00
N ILE A 11 0.01 5.35 8.81
CA ILE A 11 0.19 6.24 7.65
C ILE A 11 -0.92 7.31 7.60
N ARG A 12 -2.04 7.13 8.30
CA ARG A 12 -3.16 8.08 8.32
C ARG A 12 -2.76 9.44 8.88
N ASP A 13 -1.96 9.44 9.95
CA ASP A 13 -1.67 10.65 10.73
C ASP A 13 -0.62 11.56 10.06
N GLY A 14 -0.13 11.20 8.88
CA GLY A 14 0.80 11.99 8.11
C GLY A 14 1.71 11.15 7.23
N ALA A 15 2.53 11.82 6.43
CA ALA A 15 3.48 11.12 5.58
C ALA A 15 4.58 10.47 6.42
N VAL A 16 4.84 9.18 6.19
CA VAL A 16 5.78 8.38 6.99
C VAL A 16 6.73 7.58 6.13
N ASN A 17 7.91 7.30 6.66
CA ASN A 17 8.79 6.28 6.10
C ASN A 17 8.60 4.92 6.83
N PRO A 18 8.93 3.78 6.20
CA PRO A 18 8.78 2.46 6.83
C PRO A 18 9.52 2.31 8.16
N GLY A 19 10.67 2.99 8.32
CA GLY A 19 11.46 2.93 9.55
C GLY A 19 10.73 3.54 10.76
N GLU A 20 10.02 4.64 10.56
CA GLU A 20 9.17 5.25 11.59
C GLU A 20 8.05 4.32 12.02
N VAL A 21 7.42 3.62 11.05
CA VAL A 21 6.36 2.65 11.34
C VAL A 21 6.89 1.49 12.16
N VAL A 22 8.08 0.97 11.87
CA VAL A 22 8.75 -0.06 12.70
C VAL A 22 8.93 0.43 14.15
N ILE A 23 9.39 1.67 14.33
CA ILE A 23 9.62 2.24 15.67
C ILE A 23 8.32 2.37 16.46
N ARG A 24 7.24 2.85 15.81
CA ARG A 24 5.92 3.11 16.40
C ARG A 24 5.18 1.81 16.74
N THR A 25 5.20 0.85 15.83
CA THR A 25 4.36 -0.37 15.91
C THR A 25 5.07 -1.56 16.54
N LYS A 26 6.40 -1.54 16.62
CA LYS A 26 7.25 -2.68 17.00
C LYS A 26 7.12 -3.91 16.09
N ILE A 27 6.45 -3.77 14.95
CA ILE A 27 6.36 -4.83 13.93
C ILE A 27 7.76 -5.04 13.31
N PRO A 28 8.19 -6.28 13.07
CA PRO A 28 9.47 -6.56 12.45
C PRO A 28 9.66 -5.83 11.12
N ARG A 29 10.88 -5.32 10.88
CA ARG A 29 11.18 -4.50 9.69
C ARG A 29 10.83 -5.20 8.39
N TYR A 30 11.09 -6.50 8.27
CA TYR A 30 10.81 -7.24 7.04
C TYR A 30 9.30 -7.30 6.74
N GLU A 31 8.45 -7.38 7.76
CA GLU A 31 6.98 -7.38 7.60
C GLU A 31 6.48 -6.00 7.18
N VAL A 32 6.98 -4.93 7.83
CA VAL A 32 6.63 -3.57 7.45
C VAL A 32 7.00 -3.30 5.99
N LEU A 33 8.22 -3.67 5.57
CA LEU A 33 8.65 -3.49 4.19
C LEU A 33 7.80 -4.30 3.19
N ALA A 34 7.47 -5.56 3.53
CA ALA A 34 6.61 -6.40 2.70
C ALA A 34 5.22 -5.79 2.54
N ILE A 35 4.61 -5.32 3.64
CA ILE A 35 3.29 -4.72 3.62
C ILE A 35 3.30 -3.38 2.85
N PHE A 36 4.31 -2.53 3.03
CA PHE A 36 4.46 -1.31 2.22
C PHE A 36 4.54 -1.62 0.73
N HIS A 37 5.31 -2.65 0.34
CA HIS A 37 5.42 -3.05 -1.05
C HIS A 37 4.06 -3.50 -1.64
N VAL A 38 3.30 -4.29 -0.89
CA VAL A 38 1.96 -4.73 -1.30
C VAL A 38 0.98 -3.56 -1.37
N LEU A 39 0.94 -2.70 -0.35
CA LEU A 39 0.06 -1.53 -0.32
C LEU A 39 0.36 -0.54 -1.46
N GLU A 40 1.64 -0.33 -1.79
CA GLU A 40 2.06 0.50 -2.91
C GLU A 40 1.63 -0.14 -4.24
N GLY A 41 1.85 -1.45 -4.42
CA GLY A 41 1.41 -2.18 -5.61
C GLY A 41 -0.12 -2.20 -5.81
N LEU A 42 -0.88 -2.16 -4.72
CA LEU A 42 -2.35 -2.05 -4.75
C LEU A 42 -2.85 -0.61 -4.91
N GLY A 43 -1.96 0.39 -4.94
CA GLY A 43 -2.32 1.80 -5.03
C GLY A 43 -3.02 2.36 -3.79
N LEU A 44 -2.89 1.69 -2.64
CA LEU A 44 -3.47 2.14 -1.36
C LEU A 44 -2.59 3.19 -0.68
N ILE A 45 -1.30 3.19 -0.98
CA ILE A 45 -0.35 4.23 -0.56
C ILE A 45 0.39 4.77 -1.78
N SER A 46 0.89 6.00 -1.68
CA SER A 46 1.70 6.64 -2.71
C SER A 46 2.98 7.21 -2.12
N THR A 47 4.09 7.05 -2.84
CA THR A 47 5.36 7.69 -2.51
C THR A 47 5.27 9.18 -2.82
N ILE A 48 5.52 10.05 -1.83
CA ILE A 48 5.52 11.52 -1.99
C ILE A 48 6.92 12.12 -2.05
N TYR A 49 7.92 11.36 -1.59
CA TYR A 49 9.32 11.74 -1.64
C TYR A 49 10.18 10.50 -1.79
N SER A 50 11.20 10.59 -2.62
CA SER A 50 12.19 9.53 -2.81
C SER A 50 13.58 10.15 -3.05
N LYS A 51 14.55 9.78 -2.21
CA LYS A 51 15.97 10.12 -2.39
C LYS A 51 16.83 8.93 -1.99
N GLY A 52 17.42 8.27 -2.99
CA GLY A 52 18.14 7.02 -2.77
C GLY A 52 17.22 5.94 -2.19
N SER A 53 17.61 5.36 -1.05
CA SER A 53 16.81 4.37 -0.31
C SER A 53 15.75 4.98 0.60
N HIS A 54 15.76 6.30 0.81
CA HIS A 54 14.80 6.97 1.66
C HIS A 54 13.51 7.27 0.88
N LYS A 55 12.41 6.67 1.30
CA LYS A 55 11.07 6.87 0.74
C LYS A 55 10.08 7.29 1.82
N VAL A 56 9.21 8.22 1.49
CA VAL A 56 8.13 8.69 2.36
C VAL A 56 6.79 8.47 1.64
N TYR A 57 5.83 7.94 2.37
CA TYR A 57 4.55 7.47 1.85
C TYR A 57 3.38 8.19 2.52
N LYS A 58 2.28 8.33 1.80
CA LYS A 58 0.97 8.73 2.35
C LYS A 58 -0.13 7.78 1.87
N LEU A 59 -1.25 7.73 2.58
CA LEU A 59 -2.46 7.07 2.09
C LEU A 59 -2.94 7.75 0.80
N THR A 60 -3.41 6.95 -0.15
CA THR A 60 -4.26 7.47 -1.24
C THR A 60 -5.69 7.58 -0.75
N LYS A 61 -6.56 8.25 -1.51
CA LYS A 61 -8.01 8.26 -1.23
C LYS A 61 -8.56 6.84 -1.11
N LYS A 62 -8.09 5.91 -1.95
CA LYS A 62 -8.48 4.50 -1.88
C LYS A 62 -7.98 3.82 -0.60
N GLY A 63 -6.76 4.13 -0.18
CA GLY A 63 -6.22 3.67 1.10
C GLY A 63 -7.05 4.13 2.30
N GLU A 64 -7.49 5.39 2.31
CA GLU A 64 -8.39 5.93 3.33
C GLU A 64 -9.75 5.23 3.33
N GLU A 65 -10.35 5.04 2.16
CA GLU A 65 -11.63 4.30 2.02
C GLU A 65 -11.53 2.87 2.58
N ILE A 66 -10.45 2.16 2.27
CA ILE A 66 -10.20 0.80 2.77
C ILE A 66 -10.02 0.81 4.28
N LEU A 67 -9.17 1.69 4.82
CA LEU A 67 -8.95 1.78 6.26
C LEU A 67 -10.26 2.08 7.01
N ASN A 68 -11.04 3.04 6.53
CA ASN A 68 -12.35 3.37 7.10
C ASN A 68 -13.33 2.17 7.03
N GLY A 69 -13.28 1.39 5.95
CA GLY A 69 -14.05 0.14 5.83
C GLY A 69 -13.65 -0.90 6.88
N MET A 70 -12.34 -1.10 7.09
CA MET A 70 -11.82 -2.01 8.12
C MET A 70 -12.22 -1.58 9.53
N GLU A 71 -12.21 -0.27 9.83
CA GLU A 71 -12.64 0.27 11.13
C GLU A 71 -14.14 0.06 11.41
N LYS A 72 -14.96 0.06 10.36
CA LYS A 72 -16.41 -0.16 10.45
C LYS A 72 -16.81 -1.63 10.43
N GLY A 73 -15.84 -2.54 10.30
CA GLY A 73 -16.09 -3.98 10.20
C GLY A 73 -16.71 -4.42 8.87
N TYR A 74 -16.50 -3.65 7.79
CA TYR A 74 -16.96 -4.02 6.46
C TYR A 74 -16.07 -5.08 5.81
N GLU A 75 -16.67 -5.86 4.92
CA GLU A 75 -15.96 -6.80 4.07
C GLU A 75 -15.29 -6.06 2.89
N ILE A 76 -14.07 -6.46 2.56
CA ILE A 76 -13.33 -5.94 1.41
C ILE A 76 -13.35 -7.00 0.32
N GLU A 77 -13.99 -6.69 -0.80
CA GLU A 77 -13.93 -7.49 -2.01
C GLU A 77 -12.89 -6.91 -2.99
N VAL A 78 -11.92 -7.73 -3.41
CA VAL A 78 -10.85 -7.33 -4.33
C VAL A 78 -11.11 -7.96 -5.69
N ILE A 79 -11.43 -7.13 -6.68
CA ILE A 79 -11.64 -7.57 -8.07
C ILE A 79 -10.44 -7.15 -8.90
N ALA A 80 -9.60 -8.11 -9.28
CA ALA A 80 -8.49 -7.89 -10.21
C ALA A 80 -9.00 -7.94 -11.65
N LYS A 81 -8.83 -6.86 -12.42
CA LYS A 81 -9.14 -6.85 -13.85
C LYS A 81 -7.88 -7.23 -14.64
N SER A 82 -8.00 -8.22 -15.53
CA SER A 82 -6.94 -8.52 -16.50
C SER A 82 -6.77 -7.34 -17.46
N HIS A 83 -5.57 -6.77 -17.53
CA HIS A 83 -5.20 -5.93 -18.67
C HIS A 83 -4.77 -6.87 -19.80
N ASN A 84 -5.69 -7.17 -20.72
CA ASN A 84 -5.31 -7.78 -21.98
C ASN A 84 -4.54 -6.73 -22.80
N ASN A 85 -3.22 -6.89 -22.90
CA ASN A 85 -2.40 -6.11 -23.84
C ASN A 85 -2.76 -6.52 -25.28
N GLU A 86 -3.59 -5.74 -25.96
CA GLU A 86 -4.01 -5.95 -27.36
C GLU A 86 -2.91 -5.66 -28.41
N ASN A 87 -1.61 -5.90 -28.12
CA ASN A 87 -0.52 -5.51 -29.02
C ASN A 87 0.48 -6.61 -29.41
N ILE A 88 0.14 -7.89 -29.29
CA ILE A 88 1.02 -8.98 -29.76
C ILE A 88 0.65 -9.50 -31.17
N ALA A 89 -0.46 -9.06 -31.77
CA ALA A 89 -0.91 -9.56 -33.08
C ALA A 89 -0.24 -8.89 -34.32
N ALA A 90 0.77 -8.02 -34.14
CA ALA A 90 1.33 -7.21 -35.24
C ALA A 90 2.75 -7.62 -35.70
N ILE A 91 3.30 -8.77 -35.29
CA ILE A 91 4.68 -9.18 -35.64
C ILE A 91 4.72 -10.51 -36.44
N GLU A 92 3.62 -10.92 -37.06
CA GLU A 92 3.63 -12.03 -38.02
C GLU A 92 2.90 -11.66 -39.32
N GLN A 93 3.52 -10.81 -40.15
CA GLN A 93 3.33 -10.78 -41.61
C GLN A 93 4.64 -10.41 -42.31
#